data_AF-A0A7R9R2K4-F1
#
_entry.id   AF-A0A7R9R2K4-F1
#
_cell.length_a   1.000
_cell.length_b   1.000
_cell.length_c   1.000
_cell.angle_alpha   90.00
_cell.angle_beta   90.00
_cell.angle_gamma   90.00
#
_symmetry.space_group_name_H-M   'P 1'
#
loop_
_entity.id
_entity.type
_entity.pdbx_description
1 polymer ?
#
loop_
_entity_poly.entity_id
_entity_poly.type
_entity_poly.pdbx_seq_one_letter_code
_entity_poly.pdbx_strand_id
1 'polypeptide(L)'
;SDVSIRDQTADEAFARLQLLYAKYCDQNGLLNQNNLAILYKIVTIAAPNSEESHYNLGMYCHRIYKSFEDSKRNHRLFSLGKTEEILEMKGRTVRSLIESLKYGVKHAHNSLPLLLNIWLDLGTELAYSINRGRSSVSSSQLNEEIRKTIEKINNNLNDLLANVPLYIFFIVFAQ
;
A
#
# COMPACT_ATOMS: atom_id res chain seq x y z
N SER A 1 5.22 -34.19 -10.23
CA SER A 1 5.64 -32.88 -10.77
C SER A 1 4.55 -32.26 -11.65
N ASP A 2 3.99 -32.97 -12.62
CA ASP A 2 2.96 -32.40 -13.54
C ASP A 2 1.63 -31.98 -12.88
N VAL A 3 1.19 -32.65 -11.82
CA VAL A 3 -0.06 -32.30 -11.11
C VAL A 3 0.10 -30.97 -10.35
N SER A 4 1.26 -30.73 -9.72
CA SER A 4 1.54 -29.49 -8.98
C SER A 4 1.68 -28.27 -9.89
N ILE A 5 2.18 -28.46 -11.11
CA ILE A 5 2.31 -27.38 -12.10
C ILE A 5 0.93 -27.02 -12.66
N ARG A 6 0.05 -28.02 -12.89
CA ARG A 6 -1.32 -27.78 -13.35
C ARG A 6 -2.15 -27.02 -12.31
N ASP A 7 -2.06 -27.38 -11.03
CA ASP A 7 -2.75 -26.64 -9.96
C ASP A 7 -2.25 -25.19 -9.86
N GLN A 8 -0.93 -24.96 -9.92
CA GLN A 8 -0.37 -23.60 -9.93
C GLN A 8 -0.88 -22.75 -11.10
N THR A 9 -0.98 -23.33 -12.30
CA THR A 9 -1.50 -22.59 -13.47
C THR A 9 -3.00 -22.27 -13.36
N ALA A 10 -3.78 -23.14 -12.72
CA ALA A 10 -5.20 -22.90 -12.48
C ALA A 10 -5.41 -21.80 -11.44
N ASP A 11 -4.62 -21.81 -10.36
CA ASP A 11 -4.64 -20.78 -9.32
C ASP A 11 -4.22 -19.40 -9.85
N GLU A 12 -3.20 -19.34 -10.71
CA GLU A 12 -2.80 -18.10 -11.39
C GLU A 12 -3.90 -17.57 -12.33
N ALA A 13 -4.52 -18.45 -13.11
CA ALA A 13 -5.61 -18.06 -14.01
C ALA A 13 -6.83 -17.55 -13.23
N PHE A 14 -7.16 -18.23 -12.12
CA PHE A 14 -8.22 -17.81 -11.21
C PHE A 14 -7.91 -16.45 -10.57
N ALA A 15 -6.70 -16.23 -10.07
CA ALA A 15 -6.30 -14.95 -9.49
C ALA A 15 -6.34 -13.81 -10.52
N ARG A 16 -5.92 -14.05 -11.77
CA ARG A 16 -6.04 -13.07 -12.87
C ARG A 16 -7.50 -12.75 -13.19
N LEU A 17 -8.37 -13.75 -13.24
CA LEU A 17 -9.81 -13.55 -13.44
C LEU A 17 -10.42 -12.72 -12.30
N GLN A 18 -10.12 -13.07 -11.05
CA GLN A 18 -10.58 -12.33 -9.88
C GLN A 18 -10.06 -10.89 -9.86
N LEU A 19 -8.80 -10.67 -10.25
CA LEU A 19 -8.23 -9.33 -10.37
C LEU A 19 -8.97 -8.51 -11.44
N LEU A 20 -9.28 -9.11 -12.59
CA LEU A 20 -10.03 -8.45 -13.64
C LEU A 20 -11.45 -8.11 -13.17
N TYR A 21 -12.10 -9.04 -12.47
CA TYR A 21 -13.41 -8.81 -11.86
C TYR A 21 -13.36 -7.66 -10.84
N ALA A 22 -12.34 -7.61 -9.99
CA ALA A 22 -12.15 -6.51 -9.05
C ALA A 22 -12.00 -5.16 -9.75
N LYS A 23 -11.16 -5.09 -10.79
CA LYS A 23 -10.98 -3.87 -11.60
C LYS A 23 -12.29 -3.45 -12.27
N TYR A 24 -13.06 -4.40 -12.79
CA TYR A 24 -14.35 -4.13 -13.40
C TYR A 24 -15.36 -3.59 -12.39
N CYS A 25 -15.50 -4.22 -11.22
CA CYS A 25 -16.39 -3.76 -10.16
C CYS A 25 -16.01 -2.37 -9.65
N ASP A 26 -14.71 -2.08 -9.54
CA ASP A 26 -14.16 -0.78 -9.14
C ASP A 26 -14.50 0.32 -10.15
N GLN A 27 -14.27 0.07 -11.45
CA GLN A 27 -14.56 1.02 -12.52
C GLN A 27 -16.05 1.31 -12.66
N ASN A 28 -16.90 0.31 -12.45
CA ASN A 28 -18.36 0.44 -12.61
C ASN A 28 -19.08 0.81 -11.30
N GLY A 29 -18.35 0.95 -10.18
CA GLY A 29 -18.95 1.27 -8.87
C GLY A 29 -19.95 0.21 -8.37
N LEU A 30 -19.78 -1.05 -8.77
CA LEU A 30 -20.74 -2.13 -8.48
C LEU A 30 -20.66 -2.62 -7.03
N LEU A 31 -19.52 -2.42 -6.37
CA LEU A 31 -19.25 -2.87 -5.01
C LEU A 31 -18.95 -1.68 -4.11
N ASN A 32 -19.36 -1.80 -2.84
CA ASN A 32 -18.92 -0.87 -1.80
C ASN A 32 -17.41 -1.05 -1.51
N GLN A 33 -16.80 -0.03 -0.89
CA GLN A 33 -15.36 -0.02 -0.60
C GLN A 33 -14.91 -1.22 0.25
N ASN A 34 -15.73 -1.69 1.18
CA ASN A 34 -15.41 -2.83 2.05
C ASN A 34 -15.36 -4.15 1.27
N ASN A 35 -16.35 -4.40 0.42
CA ASN A 35 -16.40 -5.60 -0.42
C ASN A 35 -15.27 -5.58 -1.45
N LEU A 36 -14.96 -4.40 -2.00
CA LEU A 36 -13.86 -4.25 -2.94
C LEU A 36 -12.49 -4.50 -2.27
N ALA A 37 -12.30 -4.03 -1.04
CA ALA A 37 -11.11 -4.32 -0.24
C ALA A 37 -10.95 -5.82 0.05
N ILE A 38 -12.05 -6.50 0.38
CA ILE A 38 -12.07 -7.96 0.58
C ILE A 38 -11.69 -8.67 -0.71
N LEU A 39 -12.25 -8.24 -1.85
CA LEU A 39 -11.99 -8.86 -3.14
C LEU A 39 -10.51 -8.75 -3.54
N TYR A 40 -9.91 -7.56 -3.43
CA TYR A 40 -8.47 -7.39 -3.69
C TYR A 40 -7.61 -8.23 -2.71
N LYS A 41 -8.03 -8.38 -1.46
CA LYS A 41 -7.34 -9.23 -0.49
C LYS A 41 -7.43 -10.72 -0.86
N ILE A 42 -8.59 -11.19 -1.31
CA ILE A 42 -8.76 -12.57 -1.80
C ILE A 42 -7.82 -12.84 -2.98
N VAL A 43 -7.69 -11.90 -3.91
CA VAL A 43 -6.75 -12.01 -5.04
C VAL A 43 -5.31 -12.19 -4.57
N THR A 44 -4.88 -11.45 -3.54
CA THR A 44 -3.52 -11.62 -2.97
C THR A 44 -3.33 -12.93 -2.21
N ILE A 45 -4.40 -13.51 -1.67
CA ILE A 45 -4.35 -14.82 -1.00
C ILE A 45 -4.31 -15.95 -2.03
N ALA A 46 -5.06 -15.82 -3.13
CA ALA A 46 -5.09 -16.80 -4.21
C ALA A 46 -3.78 -16.86 -5.00
N ALA A 47 -3.10 -15.72 -5.19
CA ALA A 47 -1.78 -15.66 -5.82
C ALA A 47 -0.78 -14.88 -4.94
N PRO A 48 -0.22 -15.51 -3.90
CA PRO A 48 0.67 -14.84 -2.95
C PRO A 48 2.00 -14.40 -3.56
N ASN A 49 2.45 -15.06 -4.63
CA ASN A 49 3.72 -14.75 -5.31
C ASN A 49 3.53 -13.84 -6.54
N SER A 50 2.37 -13.21 -6.70
CA SER A 50 2.05 -12.37 -7.86
C SER A 50 2.37 -10.90 -7.58
N GLU A 51 3.35 -10.36 -8.30
CA GLU A 51 3.67 -8.92 -8.31
C GLU A 51 2.41 -8.08 -8.56
N GLU A 52 1.62 -8.46 -9.57
CA GLU A 52 0.45 -7.73 -10.04
C GLU A 52 -0.66 -7.71 -8.99
N SER A 53 -0.88 -8.81 -8.27
CA SER A 53 -1.90 -8.88 -7.21
C SER A 53 -1.59 -7.91 -6.07
N HIS A 54 -0.35 -7.93 -5.58
CA HIS A 54 0.11 -7.03 -4.52
C HIS A 54 0.14 -5.56 -4.96
N TYR A 55 0.60 -5.29 -6.18
CA TYR A 55 0.60 -3.93 -6.74
C TYR A 55 -0.79 -3.34 -6.77
N ASN A 56 -1.77 -4.06 -7.32
CA ASN A 56 -3.14 -3.54 -7.44
C ASN A 56 -3.81 -3.33 -6.08
N LEU A 57 -3.54 -4.19 -5.08
CA LEU A 57 -3.99 -3.95 -3.71
C LEU A 57 -3.36 -2.68 -3.13
N GLY A 58 -2.06 -2.48 -3.33
CA GLY A 58 -1.36 -1.26 -2.91
C GLY A 58 -1.96 0.00 -3.56
N MET A 59 -2.18 -0.03 -4.86
CA MET A 59 -2.79 1.08 -5.60
C MET A 59 -4.24 1.36 -5.20
N TYR A 60 -5.01 0.31 -4.89
CA TYR A 60 -6.34 0.45 -4.31
C TYR A 60 -6.28 1.20 -2.97
N CYS A 61 -5.45 0.74 -2.03
CA CYS A 61 -5.25 1.40 -0.75
C CYS A 61 -4.79 2.85 -0.91
N HIS A 62 -3.87 3.09 -1.86
CA HIS A 62 -3.35 4.42 -2.20
C HIS A 62 -4.47 5.39 -2.58
N ARG A 63 -5.32 4.97 -3.52
CA ARG A 63 -6.44 5.78 -4.01
C ARG A 63 -7.46 6.09 -2.92
N ILE A 64 -7.75 5.12 -2.05
CA ILE A 64 -8.69 5.30 -0.94
C ILE A 64 -8.18 6.35 0.05
N TYR A 65 -6.94 6.22 0.53
CA TYR A 65 -6.45 7.20 1.51
C TYR A 65 -6.24 8.58 0.88
N LYS A 66 -5.88 8.67 -0.40
CA LYS A 66 -5.80 9.96 -1.11
C LYS A 66 -7.16 10.65 -1.20
N SER A 67 -8.23 9.89 -1.47
CA SER A 67 -9.59 10.39 -1.43
C SER A 67 -9.97 10.95 -0.04
N PHE A 68 -9.54 10.28 1.04
CA PHE A 68 -9.71 10.79 2.40
C PHE A 68 -8.90 12.06 2.68
N GLU A 69 -7.63 12.12 2.26
CA GLU A 69 -6.79 13.32 2.37
C GLU A 69 -7.40 14.52 1.63
N ASP A 70 -7.87 14.32 0.41
CA ASP A 70 -8.49 15.38 -0.41
C ASP A 70 -9.82 15.83 0.19
N SER A 71 -10.63 14.90 0.71
CA SER A 71 -11.88 15.24 1.40
C SER A 71 -11.64 16.08 2.65
N LYS A 72 -10.59 15.74 3.44
CA LYS A 72 -10.17 16.49 4.62
C LYS A 72 -9.66 17.89 4.27
N ARG A 73 -8.85 18.03 3.21
CA ARG A 73 -8.33 19.32 2.72
C ARG A 73 -9.44 20.27 2.26
N ASN A 74 -10.46 19.72 1.61
CA ASN A 74 -11.56 20.52 1.07
C ASN A 74 -12.64 20.86 2.10
N HIS A 75 -12.47 20.49 3.38
CA HIS A 75 -13.47 20.64 4.46
C HIS A 75 -14.86 20.09 4.11
N ARG A 76 -14.96 19.22 3.09
CA ARG A 76 -16.24 18.77 2.53
C ARG A 76 -16.97 17.77 3.41
N LEU A 77 -16.30 17.17 4.40
CA LEU A 77 -16.92 16.33 5.41
C LEU A 77 -16.02 16.28 6.66
N PHE A 78 -16.56 16.57 7.84
CA PHE A 78 -15.82 16.53 9.12
C PHE A 78 -15.44 15.10 9.58
N SER A 79 -15.74 14.06 8.77
CA SER A 79 -15.74 12.66 9.24
C SER A 79 -15.28 11.60 8.22
N LEU A 80 -14.91 11.95 6.97
CA LEU A 80 -14.49 10.93 6.00
C LEU A 80 -13.02 10.55 6.20
N GLY A 81 -12.79 9.43 6.89
CA GLY A 81 -11.48 8.88 7.24
C GLY A 81 -10.88 9.52 8.49
N LYS A 82 -10.81 8.77 9.60
CA LYS A 82 -10.07 9.22 10.79
C LYS A 82 -8.58 9.30 10.44
N THR A 83 -7.83 10.22 11.05
CA THR A 83 -6.38 10.34 10.80
C THR A 83 -5.64 9.01 11.00
N GLU A 84 -6.08 8.20 11.97
CA GLU A 84 -5.58 6.84 12.24
C GLU A 84 -5.82 5.88 11.07
N GLU A 85 -7.00 5.94 10.44
CA GLU A 85 -7.38 5.09 9.31
C GLU A 85 -6.56 5.43 8.06
N ILE A 86 -6.32 6.72 7.81
CA ILE A 86 -5.42 7.18 6.75
C ILE A 86 -4.01 6.64 6.97
N LEU A 87 -3.51 6.73 8.20
CA LEU A 87 -2.19 6.25 8.57
C LEU A 87 -2.07 4.73 8.40
N GLU A 88 -3.08 3.97 8.84
CA GLU A 88 -3.12 2.52 8.63
C GLU A 88 -3.11 2.17 7.14
N MET A 89 -3.89 2.89 6.33
CA MET A 89 -3.95 2.67 4.88
C MET A 89 -2.64 3.04 4.18
N LYS A 90 -1.92 4.09 4.63
CA LYS A 90 -0.55 4.39 4.17
C LYS A 90 0.40 3.23 4.48
N GLY A 91 0.36 2.70 5.70
CA GLY A 91 1.17 1.53 6.09
C GLY A 91 0.86 0.28 5.28
N ARG A 92 -0.43 -0.01 5.03
CA ARG A 92 -0.88 -1.12 4.16
C ARG A 92 -0.42 -0.94 2.72
N THR A 93 -0.53 0.28 2.18
CA THR A 93 -0.04 0.62 0.83
C THR A 93 1.44 0.31 0.69
N VAL A 94 2.28 0.82 1.61
CA VAL A 94 3.72 0.59 1.59
C VAL A 94 4.04 -0.90 1.68
N ARG A 95 3.40 -1.64 2.58
CA ARG A 95 3.60 -3.09 2.69
C ARG A 95 3.28 -3.81 1.38
N SER A 96 2.14 -3.51 0.76
CA SER A 96 1.76 -4.15 -0.51
C SER A 96 2.71 -3.80 -1.66
N LEU A 97 3.23 -2.57 -1.72
CA LEU A 97 4.24 -2.19 -2.72
C LEU A 97 5.56 -2.93 -2.50
N ILE A 98 5.99 -3.11 -1.24
CA ILE A 98 7.18 -3.88 -0.90
C ILE A 98 7.02 -5.34 -1.32
N GLU A 99 5.88 -5.97 -0.99
CA GLU A 99 5.61 -7.35 -1.41
C GLU A 99 5.58 -7.48 -2.94
N SER A 100 4.97 -6.52 -3.64
CA SER A 100 5.00 -6.48 -5.10
C SER A 100 6.44 -6.48 -5.65
N LEU A 101 7.30 -5.61 -5.11
CA LEU A 101 8.71 -5.47 -5.51
C LEU A 101 9.56 -6.72 -5.24
N LYS A 102 9.18 -7.57 -4.27
CA LYS A 102 9.87 -8.85 -4.02
C LYS A 102 9.62 -9.86 -5.13
N TYR A 103 8.44 -9.84 -5.75
CA TYR A 103 8.04 -10.82 -6.75
C TYR A 103 8.30 -10.36 -8.19
N GLY A 104 8.51 -9.06 -8.42
CA GLY A 104 8.85 -8.56 -9.75
C GLY A 104 9.17 -7.07 -9.79
N VAL A 105 9.61 -6.62 -10.96
CA VAL A 105 10.13 -5.26 -11.20
C VAL A 105 9.33 -4.48 -12.23
N LYS A 106 8.26 -5.08 -12.77
CA LYS A 106 7.46 -4.49 -13.84
C LYS A 106 6.87 -3.14 -13.42
N HIS A 107 6.46 -3.03 -12.16
CA HIS A 107 5.91 -1.80 -11.58
C HIS A 107 6.91 -1.03 -10.71
N ALA A 108 8.18 -1.42 -10.70
CA ALA A 108 9.18 -0.82 -9.79
C ALA A 108 9.34 0.70 -9.97
N HIS A 109 9.26 1.18 -11.22
CA HIS A 109 9.31 2.61 -11.55
C HIS A 109 8.20 3.42 -10.89
N ASN A 110 7.03 2.84 -10.66
CA ASN A 110 5.92 3.53 -10.01
C ASN A 110 5.90 3.25 -8.51
N SER A 111 6.13 1.99 -8.12
CA SER A 111 6.05 1.52 -6.74
C SER A 111 7.11 2.16 -5.85
N LEU A 112 8.35 2.26 -6.32
CA LEU A 112 9.47 2.71 -5.48
C LEU A 112 9.41 4.22 -5.18
N PRO A 113 9.20 5.13 -6.16
CA PRO A 113 9.04 6.55 -5.87
C PRO A 113 7.81 6.82 -5.00
N LEU A 114 6.70 6.10 -5.24
CA LEU A 114 5.49 6.24 -4.43
C LEU A 114 5.73 5.81 -2.97
N LEU A 115 6.40 4.68 -2.77
CA LEU A 115 6.78 4.21 -1.45
C LEU A 115 7.63 5.25 -0.71
N LEU A 116 8.67 5.77 -1.37
CA LEU A 116 9.57 6.77 -0.78
C LEU A 116 8.81 8.06 -0.46
N ASN A 117 7.91 8.49 -1.33
CA ASN A 117 7.07 9.67 -1.09
C ASN A 117 6.23 9.50 0.19
N ILE A 118 5.56 8.35 0.37
CA ILE A 118 4.78 8.07 1.58
C ILE A 118 5.67 8.05 2.83
N TRP A 119 6.84 7.41 2.74
CA TRP A 119 7.78 7.33 3.86
C TRP A 119 8.32 8.71 4.26
N LEU A 120 8.71 9.53 3.28
CA LEU A 120 9.16 10.90 3.49
C LEU A 120 8.05 11.78 4.07
N ASP A 121 6.83 11.72 3.51
CA ASP A 121 5.68 12.46 4.02
C ASP A 121 5.45 12.18 5.51
N LEU A 122 5.43 10.90 5.91
CA LEU A 122 5.28 10.51 7.32
C LEU A 122 6.45 10.99 8.19
N GLY A 123 7.68 10.88 7.69
CA GLY A 123 8.87 11.37 8.38
C GLY A 123 8.83 12.88 8.62
N THR A 124 8.38 13.66 7.63
CA THR A 124 8.19 15.11 7.78
C THR A 124 7.08 15.43 8.78
N GLU A 125 5.94 14.73 8.72
CA GLU A 125 4.84 14.91 9.68
C GLU A 125 5.28 14.69 11.12
N LEU A 126 6.08 13.63 11.35
CA LEU A 126 6.69 13.35 12.66
C LEU A 126 7.71 14.43 13.06
N ALA A 127 8.57 14.89 12.15
CA ALA A 127 9.55 15.93 12.46
C ALA A 127 8.88 17.27 12.82
N TYR A 128 7.83 17.65 12.08
CA TYR A 128 7.04 18.84 12.37
C TYR A 128 6.32 18.75 13.72
N SER A 129 5.78 17.59 14.08
CA SER A 129 5.06 17.41 15.34
C SER A 129 5.99 17.43 16.56
N ILE A 130 7.23 16.96 16.41
CA ILE A 130 8.27 17.07 17.44
C ILE A 130 8.67 18.55 17.64
N ASN A 131 8.91 19.28 16.54
CA ASN A 131 9.40 20.66 16.58
C ASN A 131 8.37 21.67 17.12
N ARG A 132 7.06 21.43 16.96
CA ARG A 132 6.01 22.36 17.42
C ARG A 132 5.70 22.32 18.92
N GLY A 133 6.32 21.41 19.68
CA GLY A 133 6.07 21.26 21.11
C GLY A 133 4.69 20.66 21.41
N ARG A 134 4.68 19.60 22.23
CA ARG A 134 3.48 18.83 22.62
C ARG A 134 2.45 19.74 23.29
N SER A 135 1.44 20.16 22.55
CA SER A 135 0.42 21.08 23.04
C SER A 135 -0.93 20.40 23.34
N SER A 136 -1.12 19.12 22.97
CA SER A 136 -2.33 18.37 23.38
C SER A 136 -2.12 16.85 23.54
N VAL A 137 -2.90 16.21 24.42
CA VAL A 137 -2.88 14.74 24.62
C VAL A 137 -3.23 14.00 23.32
N SER A 138 -4.19 14.50 22.55
CA SER A 138 -4.55 13.93 21.23
C SER A 138 -3.40 14.00 20.23
N SER A 139 -2.61 15.08 20.22
CA SER A 139 -1.41 15.16 19.37
C SER A 139 -0.33 14.15 19.78
N SER A 140 -0.21 13.84 21.07
CA SER A 140 0.77 12.87 21.55
C SER A 140 0.44 11.43 21.15
N GLN A 141 -0.84 11.05 21.18
CA GLN A 141 -1.31 9.72 20.75
C GLN A 141 -1.14 9.53 19.23
N LEU A 142 -1.52 10.54 18.44
CA LEU A 142 -1.34 10.50 16.99
C LEU A 142 0.15 10.38 16.61
N ASN A 143 1.02 11.14 17.28
CA ASN A 143 2.46 11.07 17.04
C ASN A 143 3.03 9.68 17.33
N GLU A 144 2.53 9.02 18.38
CA GLU A 144 2.93 7.66 18.73
C GLU A 144 2.50 6.65 17.65
N GLU A 145 1.29 6.78 17.12
CA GLU A 145 0.82 5.94 16.00
C GLU A 145 1.62 6.17 14.71
N ILE A 146 1.95 7.43 14.39
CA ILE A 146 2.82 7.77 13.26
C ILE A 146 4.18 7.10 13.43
N ARG A 147 4.77 7.21 14.64
CA ARG A 147 6.06 6.59 14.97
C ARG A 147 6.02 5.07 14.78
N LYS A 148 5.02 4.39 15.34
CA LYS A 148 4.83 2.94 15.16
C LYS A 148 4.70 2.55 13.69
N THR A 149 4.01 3.35 12.90
CA THR A 149 3.83 3.10 11.47
C THR A 149 5.14 3.26 10.70
N ILE A 150 5.92 4.30 11.00
CA ILE A 150 7.26 4.50 10.43
C ILE A 150 8.20 3.35 10.82
N GLU A 151 8.18 2.91 12.08
CA GLU A 151 9.00 1.77 12.53
C GLU A 151 8.63 0.49 11.77
N LYS A 152 7.34 0.22 11.55
CA LYS A 152 6.88 -0.89 10.71
C LYS A 152 7.37 -0.75 9.25
N ILE A 153 7.28 0.45 8.68
CA ILE A 153 7.77 0.70 7.32
C ILE A 153 9.28 0.49 7.23
N ASN A 154 10.04 0.98 8.21
CA ASN A 154 11.50 0.82 8.25
C ASN A 154 11.90 -0.66 8.32
N ASN A 155 11.18 -1.46 9.12
CA ASN A 155 11.42 -2.90 9.18
C ASN A 155 11.14 -3.58 7.84
N ASN A 156 10.03 -3.23 7.19
CA ASN A 156 9.70 -3.77 5.86
C ASN A 156 10.70 -3.30 4.78
N LEU A 157 11.21 -2.07 4.87
CA LEU A 157 12.21 -1.53 3.97
C LEU A 157 13.56 -2.24 4.14
N ASN A 158 13.99 -2.48 5.37
CA ASN A 158 15.19 -3.26 5.65
C ASN A 158 15.07 -4.68 5.08
N ASP A 159 13.90 -5.30 5.23
CA ASP A 159 13.61 -6.62 4.63
C ASP A 159 13.63 -6.57 3.09
N LEU A 160 13.10 -5.50 2.49
CA LEU A 160 13.20 -5.30 1.04
C LEU A 160 14.65 -5.13 0.59
N LEU A 161 15.45 -4.31 1.28
CA LEU A 161 16.86 -4.10 0.95
C LEU A 161 17.70 -5.37 1.08
N ALA A 162 17.32 -6.28 1.98
CA ALA A 162 18.00 -7.57 2.16
C ALA A 162 17.65 -8.58 1.05
N ASN A 163 16.41 -8.56 0.54
CA ASN A 163 15.90 -9.58 -0.38
C ASN A 163 15.86 -9.14 -1.85
N VAL A 164 15.87 -7.84 -2.13
CA VAL A 164 15.71 -7.28 -3.48
C VAL A 164 17.08 -6.82 -4.00
N PRO A 165 17.48 -7.23 -5.22
CA PRO A 165 18.73 -6.80 -5.82
C PRO A 165 18.86 -5.28 -5.96
N LEU A 166 20.02 -4.74 -5.55
CA LEU A 166 20.31 -3.30 -5.58
C LEU A 166 20.17 -2.64 -6.96
N TYR A 167 20.32 -3.39 -8.06
CA TYR A 167 20.19 -2.85 -9.42
C TYR A 167 18.79 -2.27 -9.71
N ILE A 168 17.76 -2.72 -9.00
CA ILE A 168 16.39 -2.22 -9.16
C ILE A 168 16.30 -0.75 -8.73
N PHE A 169 17.00 -0.39 -7.66
CA PHE A 169 17.10 1.01 -7.24
C PHE A 169 17.83 1.85 -8.28
N PHE A 170 18.89 1.32 -8.89
CA PHE A 170 19.61 2.03 -9.96
C PHE A 170 18.75 2.28 -11.19
N ILE A 171 17.92 1.32 -11.60
CA ILE A 171 17.01 1.49 -12.75
C ILE A 171 15.99 2.60 -12.49
N VAL A 172 15.50 2.73 -11.26
CA VAL A 172 14.50 3.74 -10.91
C VAL A 172 15.11 5.12 -10.67
N PHE A 173 16.30 5.20 -10.06
CA PHE A 173 16.95 6.49 -9.73
C PHE A 173 17.74 7.12 -10.89
N ALA A 174 18.04 6.38 -11.95
CA ALA A 174 18.81 6.89 -13.09
C ALA A 174 17.98 7.74 -14.09
N GLN A 175 16.70 8.00 -13.78
CA GLN A 175 15.79 8.82 -14.59
C GLN A 175 15.56 10.19 -13.96
#